data_AF-A0A0C3AN90-F1
#
_entry.id   AF-A0A0C3AN90-F1
#
_cell.length_a   1.000
_cell.length_b   1.000
_cell.length_c   1.000
_cell.angle_alpha   90.00
_cell.angle_beta   90.00
_cell.angle_gamma   90.00
#
_symmetry.space_group_name_H-M   'P 1'
#
loop_
_entity.id
_entity.type
_entity.pdbx_description
1 polymer ?
#
loop_
_entity_poly.entity_id
_entity_poly.type
_entity_poly.pdbx_seq_one_letter_code
_entity_poly.pdbx_strand_id
1 'polypeptide(L)' 'KKPKDPNAPKRPPSAYLLYQNEVRKDIREQNPDMKYPEVLQEISKMWTALSDEEKKPYLDATGLAKAEYDKVKEEY' A
#
# COMPACT_ATOMS: atom_id res chain seq x y z
N LYS A 1 6.77 16.19 15.88
CA LYS A 1 5.93 15.04 15.43
C LYS A 1 5.14 14.56 16.65
N LYS A 2 3.80 14.63 16.65
CA LYS A 2 2.99 14.07 17.75
C LYS A 2 3.35 12.59 17.91
N PRO A 3 3.56 12.09 19.14
CA PRO A 3 3.72 10.65 19.34
C PRO A 3 2.42 10.00 18.85
N LYS A 4 2.55 9.07 17.90
CA LYS A 4 1.43 8.19 17.56
C LYS A 4 1.22 7.31 18.80
N ASP A 5 0.05 7.40 19.40
CA ASP A 5 -0.33 6.53 20.51
C ASP A 5 -0.04 5.07 20.11
N PRO A 6 0.74 4.33 20.92
CA PRO A 6 1.21 2.99 20.56
C PRO A 6 0.08 1.97 20.42
N ASN A 7 -1.08 2.26 21.01
CA ASN A 7 -2.26 1.40 20.93
C ASN A 7 -3.26 1.84 19.83
N ALA A 8 -3.05 2.98 19.17
CA ALA A 8 -3.92 3.38 18.07
C ALA A 8 -3.78 2.38 16.92
N PRO A 9 -4.90 1.85 16.39
CA PRO A 9 -4.83 0.95 15.25
C PRO A 9 -4.08 1.62 14.11
N LYS A 10 -3.28 0.83 13.40
CA LYS A 10 -2.46 1.32 12.30
C LYS A 10 -3.34 1.41 11.06
N ARG A 11 -3.41 2.60 10.44
CA ARG A 11 -4.20 2.81 9.21
C ARG A 11 -3.87 1.72 8.19
N PRO A 12 -4.89 1.09 7.58
CA PRO A 12 -4.68 0.01 6.66
C PRO A 12 -4.01 0.57 5.41
N PRO A 13 -3.10 -0.21 4.78
CA PRO A 13 -2.50 0.17 3.52
C PRO A 13 -3.60 0.32 2.46
N SER A 14 -3.50 1.35 1.61
CA SER A 14 -4.38 1.48 0.44
C SER A 14 -4.03 0.45 -0.63
N ALA A 15 -4.89 0.28 -1.63
CA ALA A 15 -4.67 -0.67 -2.73
C ALA A 15 -3.36 -0.40 -3.45
N TYR A 16 -3.06 0.89 -3.67
CA TYR A 16 -1.80 1.35 -4.18
C TYR A 16 -0.62 0.99 -3.26
N LEU A 17 -0.77 1.12 -1.95
CA LEU A 17 0.30 0.81 -0.99
C LEU A 17 0.59 -0.70 -0.90
N LEU A 18 -0.44 -1.53 -1.03
CA LEU A 18 -0.30 -2.99 -1.13
C LEU A 18 0.50 -3.36 -2.37
N TYR A 19 0.05 -2.87 -3.54
CA TYR A 19 0.75 -3.05 -4.81
C TYR A 19 2.18 -2.52 -4.78
N GLN A 20 2.37 -1.31 -4.22
CA GLN A 20 3.69 -0.70 -4.09
C GLN A 20 4.63 -1.56 -3.25
N ASN A 21 4.17 -2.17 -2.16
CA ASN A 21 5.05 -3.01 -1.34
C ASN A 21 5.51 -4.27 -2.07
N GLU A 22 4.63 -4.90 -2.84
CA GLU A 22 4.99 -6.07 -3.66
C GLU A 22 5.97 -5.67 -4.78
N VAL A 23 5.60 -4.69 -5.60
CA VAL A 23 6.41 -4.27 -6.76
C VAL A 23 7.71 -3.60 -6.35
N ARG A 24 7.73 -2.84 -5.25
CA ARG A 24 8.97 -2.25 -4.72
C ARG A 24 10.01 -3.32 -4.42
N LYS A 25 9.58 -4.47 -3.90
CA LYS A 25 10.51 -5.56 -3.60
C LYS A 25 11.13 -6.07 -4.89
N ASP A 26 10.29 -6.31 -5.90
CA ASP A 26 10.72 -6.77 -7.22
C ASP A 26 11.65 -5.78 -7.93
N ILE A 27 11.28 -4.49 -8.01
CA ILE A 27 12.11 -3.44 -8.62
C ILE A 27 13.43 -3.27 -7.87
N ARG A 28 13.43 -3.39 -6.54
CA ARG A 28 14.67 -3.28 -5.76
C ARG A 28 15.57 -4.51 -5.91
N GLU A 29 15.00 -5.69 -6.13
CA GLU A 29 15.77 -6.89 -6.46
C GLU A 29 16.37 -6.78 -7.86
N GLN A 30 15.62 -6.26 -8.83
CA GLN A 30 16.11 -6.01 -10.20
C GLN A 30 17.09 -4.82 -10.27
N ASN A 31 16.88 -3.79 -9.45
CA ASN A 31 17.63 -2.54 -9.45
C ASN A 31 17.97 -2.11 -8.01
N PRO A 32 18.94 -2.78 -7.35
CA PRO A 32 19.31 -2.47 -5.97
C PRO A 32 19.91 -1.07 -5.79
N ASP A 33 20.45 -0.48 -6.86
CA ASP A 33 21.02 0.88 -6.91
C ASP A 33 19.97 1.98 -7.20
N MET A 34 18.74 1.60 -7.58
CA MET A 34 17.71 2.56 -7.92
C MET A 34 17.23 3.33 -6.68
N LYS A 35 17.15 4.66 -6.81
CA LYS A 35 16.70 5.52 -5.71
C LYS A 35 15.22 5.29 -5.42
N TYR A 36 14.84 5.30 -4.15
CA TYR A 36 13.46 5.18 -3.71
C TYR A 36 12.44 6.06 -4.47
N PRO A 37 12.69 7.36 -4.74
CA PRO A 37 11.76 8.18 -5.53
C PRO A 37 11.56 7.67 -6.97
N GLU A 38 12.61 7.15 -7.63
CA GLU A 38 12.53 6.60 -8.98
C GLU A 38 11.66 5.34 -9.00
N VAL A 39 11.89 4.44 -8.02
CA VAL A 39 11.06 3.24 -7.81
C VAL A 39 9.59 3.61 -7.62
N LEU A 40 9.33 4.64 -6.81
CA LEU A 40 7.95 5.09 -6.56
C LEU A 40 7.29 5.67 -7.82
N GLN A 41 8.04 6.38 -8.66
CA GLN A 41 7.53 6.86 -9.94
C GLN A 41 7.19 5.70 -10.88
N GLU A 42 8.05 4.68 -10.96
CA GLU A 42 7.80 3.51 -11.81
C GLU A 42 6.53 2.75 -11.35
N ILE A 43 6.42 2.49 -10.04
CA ILE A 43 5.23 1.85 -9.47
C ILE A 43 3.97 2.67 -9.74
N SER A 44 4.05 4.00 -9.62
CA SER A 44 2.91 4.87 -9.90
C SER A 44 2.46 4.75 -11.34
N LYS A 45 3.40 4.70 -12.29
CA LYS A 45 3.09 4.50 -13.72
C LYS A 45 2.48 3.13 -13.97
N MET A 46 3.08 2.07 -13.42
CA MET A 46 2.56 0.71 -13.55
C MET A 46 1.14 0.61 -12.98
N TRP A 47 0.90 1.16 -11.78
CA TRP A 47 -0.42 1.19 -11.18
C TRP A 47 -1.44 1.92 -12.04
N THR A 48 -1.09 3.07 -12.63
CA THR A 48 -2.01 3.75 -13.56
C THR A 48 -2.27 2.95 -14.83
N ALA A 49 -1.28 2.19 -15.30
CA ALA A 49 -1.38 1.34 -16.48
C ALA A 49 -2.13 0.01 -16.23
N LEU A 50 -2.20 -0.47 -14.98
CA LEU A 50 -2.96 -1.66 -14.62
C LEU A 50 -4.45 -1.48 -14.95
N SER A 51 -5.07 -2.57 -15.38
CA SER A 51 -6.51 -2.61 -15.65
C SER A 51 -7.32 -2.68 -14.36
N ASP A 52 -8.60 -2.31 -14.41
CA ASP A 52 -9.50 -2.42 -13.24
C ASP A 52 -9.57 -3.84 -12.68
N GLU A 53 -9.43 -4.86 -13.54
CA GLU A 53 -9.39 -6.27 -13.13
C GLU A 53 -8.14 -6.61 -12.31
N GLU A 54 -6.97 -6.06 -12.66
CA GLU A 54 -5.73 -6.25 -11.92
C GLU A 54 -5.72 -5.44 -10.62
N LYS A 55 -6.38 -4.27 -10.62
CA LYS A 55 -6.58 -3.44 -9.42
C LYS A 55 -7.60 -4.05 -8.48
N LYS A 56 -8.57 -4.81 -8.99
CA LYS A 56 -9.69 -5.39 -8.24
C LYS A 56 -9.27 -6.16 -6.99
N PRO A 57 -8.32 -7.12 -7.02
CA PRO A 57 -7.89 -7.82 -5.81
C PRO A 57 -7.29 -6.88 -4.76
N TYR A 58 -6.52 -5.86 -5.16
CA TYR A 58 -5.96 -4.88 -4.24
C TYR A 58 -7.01 -3.94 -3.65
N LEU A 59 -7.98 -3.52 -4.47
CA LEU A 59 -9.11 -2.69 -4.04
C LEU A 59 -10.01 -3.44 -3.06
N ASP A 60 -10.30 -4.72 -3.32
CA ASP A 60 -11.10 -5.59 -2.45
C ASP A 60 -10.38 -5.85 -1.11
N ALA A 61 -9.09 -6.24 -1.17
CA ALA A 61 -8.25 -6.42 0.02
C ALA A 61 -8.15 -5.13 0.86
N THR A 62 -8.06 -3.97 0.22
CA THR A 62 -8.07 -2.67 0.91
C THR A 62 -9.42 -2.36 1.52
N GLY A 63 -10.52 -2.68 0.84
CA GLY A 63 -11.87 -2.52 1.36
C GLY A 63 -12.07 -3.33 2.64
N LEU A 64 -11.66 -4.60 2.63
CA LEU A 64 -11.69 -5.49 3.80
C LEU A 64 -10.80 -4.97 4.93
N ALA A 65 -9.53 -4.65 4.64
CA ALA A 65 -8.60 -4.13 5.64
C ALA A 65 -9.07 -2.78 6.23
N LYS A 66 -9.74 -1.95 5.42
CA LYS A 66 -10.38 -0.71 5.88
C LYS A 66 -11.55 -0.98 6.81
N ALA A 67 -12.40 -1.96 6.50
CA ALA A 67 -13.52 -2.33 7.35
C ALA A 67 -13.04 -2.91 8.69
N GLU A 68 -12.01 -3.76 8.69
CA GLU A 68 -11.41 -4.28 9.93
C GLU A 68 -10.77 -3.17 10.76
N TYR A 69 -10.04 -2.26 10.11
CA TYR A 69 -9.47 -1.11 10.80
C TYR A 69 -10.53 -0.22 11.45
N ASP A 70 -11.65 0.03 10.76
CA ASP A 70 -12.72 0.87 11.29
C ASP A 70 -13.35 0.23 12.53
N LYS A 71 -13.56 -1.10 12.51
CA LYS A 71 -14.00 -1.86 13.69
C LYS A 71 -13.01 -1.79 14.85
N VAL A 72 -11.72 -2.06 14.61
CA VAL A 72 -10.68 -2.00 15.65
C VAL A 72 -10.51 -0.58 16.18
N LYS A 73 -10.72 0.44 15.33
CA LYS A 73 -10.70 1.85 15.73
C LYS A 73 -11.93 2.25 16.54
N GLU A 74 -13.10 1.68 16.26
CA GLU A 74 -14.30 1.88 17.10
C GLU A 74 -14.16 1.21 18.47
N GLU A 75 -13.44 0.09 18.55
CA GLU A 75 -13.19 -0.65 19.78
C GLU A 75 -12.01 -0.09 20.61
N TYR A 76 -11.29 0.91 20.09
CA TYR A 76 -10.14 1.58 20.71
C TYR A 76 -10.48 2.95 21.29
#